data_AF-A0A4Q5SRW8-F1
#
_entry.id   AF-A0A4Q5SRW8-F1
#
_cell.length_a   1.000
_cell.length_b   1.000
_cell.length_c   1.000
_cell.angle_alpha   90.00
_cell.angle_beta   90.00
_cell.angle_gamma   90.00
#
_symmetry.space_group_name_H-M   'P 1'
#
loop_
_entity.id
_entity.type
_entity.pdbx_description
1 polymer ?
#
loop_
_entity_poly.entity_id
_entity_poly.type
_entity_poly.pdbx_seq_one_letter_code
_entity_poly.pdbx_strand_id
1 'polypeptide(L)'
;MEVTRKNSHLRPALFIALVMVAIHSWLHVNGQALNRVVLLAASLPMIVGIVYNVFQHAKANPANTFGNNFAFGFRIAAVITVIMVLFVVIFFKALPQYKDQLLDLLLKSADKRDPGMDDDAVAKAVQDWDAHFLQRIVTIYIFLHIILGAISAAIAAAIATPKTKTI
;
A
#
# COMPACT_ATOMS: atom_id res chain seq x y z
N MET A 1 31.09 -16.96 3.22
CA MET A 1 29.80 -16.45 3.74
C MET A 1 29.65 -15.04 3.22
N GLU A 2 28.90 -14.84 2.14
CA GLU A 2 28.67 -13.50 1.61
C GLU A 2 27.71 -12.79 2.57
N VAL A 3 28.20 -11.72 3.19
CA VAL A 3 27.43 -10.86 4.07
C VAL A 3 26.24 -10.35 3.26
N THR A 4 25.04 -10.85 3.53
CA THR A 4 23.81 -10.24 3.01
C THR A 4 23.86 -8.77 3.44
N ARG A 5 24.13 -7.86 2.49
CA ARG A 5 24.21 -6.42 2.80
C ARG A 5 22.95 -6.08 3.58
N LYS A 6 23.11 -5.69 4.86
CA LYS A 6 22.03 -5.42 5.84
C LYS A 6 20.86 -4.60 5.27
N ASN A 7 21.12 -3.80 4.23
CA ASN A 7 20.23 -2.84 3.60
C ASN A 7 19.86 -3.17 2.14
N SER A 8 20.04 -4.41 1.67
CA SER A 8 19.76 -4.80 0.27
C SER A 8 18.30 -4.59 -0.16
N HIS A 9 17.36 -4.58 0.80
CA HIS A 9 15.95 -4.29 0.58
C HIS A 9 15.63 -2.80 0.35
N LEU A 10 16.53 -1.88 0.75
CA LEU A 10 16.24 -0.43 0.67
C LEU A 10 16.19 0.07 -0.77
N ARG A 11 17.18 -0.33 -1.60
CA ARG A 11 17.23 0.10 -3.00
C ARG A 11 15.95 -0.27 -3.79
N PRO A 12 15.45 -1.52 -3.77
CA PRO A 12 14.21 -1.83 -4.46
C PRO A 12 13.00 -1.13 -3.83
N ALA A 13 12.94 -1.01 -2.50
CA ALA A 13 11.84 -0.30 -1.84
C ALA A 13 11.75 1.18 -2.26
N LEU A 14 12.89 1.90 -2.29
CA LEU A 14 12.94 3.29 -2.73
C LEU A 14 12.53 3.44 -4.20
N PHE A 15 13.00 2.54 -5.07
CA PHE A 15 12.63 2.57 -6.49
C PHE A 15 11.13 2.34 -6.68
N ILE A 16 10.56 1.31 -6.04
CA ILE A 16 9.14 0.98 -6.13
C ILE A 16 8.29 2.14 -5.57
N ALA A 17 8.66 2.68 -4.40
CA ALA A 17 7.96 3.81 -3.81
C ALA A 17 8.00 5.05 -4.71
N LEU A 18 9.14 5.35 -5.34
CA LEU A 18 9.25 6.45 -6.29
C LEU A 18 8.31 6.27 -7.49
N VAL A 19 8.26 5.06 -8.06
CA VAL A 19 7.34 4.73 -9.16
C VAL A 19 5.87 4.89 -8.72
N MET A 20 5.52 4.42 -7.52
CA MET A 20 4.17 4.58 -6.99
C MET A 20 3.81 6.05 -6.77
N VAL A 21 4.70 6.85 -6.19
CA VAL A 21 4.51 8.30 -6.00
C VAL A 21 4.27 8.98 -7.34
N ALA A 22 5.05 8.66 -8.37
CA ALA A 22 4.87 9.21 -9.71
C ALA A 22 3.50 8.84 -10.32
N ILE A 23 3.10 7.56 -10.22
CA ILE A 23 1.81 7.09 -10.71
C ILE A 23 0.66 7.77 -9.96
N HIS A 24 0.69 7.78 -8.63
CA HIS A 24 -0.35 8.43 -7.84
C HIS A 24 -0.42 9.92 -8.17
N SER A 25 0.71 10.64 -8.26
CA SER A 25 0.72 12.06 -8.61
C SER A 25 0.09 12.29 -9.98
N TRP A 26 0.45 11.48 -10.99
CA TRP A 26 -0.16 11.55 -12.32
C TRP A 26 -1.67 11.30 -12.30
N LEU A 27 -2.14 10.30 -11.54
CA LEU A 27 -3.57 10.02 -11.41
C LEU A 27 -4.37 11.17 -10.79
N HIS A 28 -3.80 11.84 -9.79
CA HIS A 28 -4.47 12.98 -9.17
C HIS A 28 -4.55 14.19 -10.09
N VAL A 29 -3.49 14.49 -10.85
CA VAL A 29 -3.46 15.58 -11.84
C VAL A 29 -4.44 15.34 -12.99
N ASN A 30 -4.67 14.08 -13.38
CA ASN A 30 -5.58 13.72 -14.48
C ASN A 30 -7.03 13.45 -14.01
N GLY A 31 -7.39 13.79 -12.77
CA GLY A 31 -8.75 13.62 -12.25
C GLY A 31 -9.18 12.17 -12.03
N GLN A 32 -8.26 11.21 -12.07
CA GLN A 32 -8.52 9.78 -11.84
C GLN A 32 -8.44 9.40 -10.35
N ALA A 33 -8.24 10.37 -9.46
CA ALA A 33 -8.09 10.18 -8.02
C ALA A 33 -9.27 9.46 -7.34
N LEU A 34 -10.47 9.52 -7.92
CA LEU A 34 -11.67 8.87 -7.37
C LEU A 34 -12.02 7.55 -8.08
N ASN A 35 -11.27 7.19 -9.13
CA ASN A 35 -11.48 5.95 -9.86
C ASN A 35 -10.86 4.78 -9.09
N ARG A 36 -11.72 4.04 -8.37
CA ARG A 36 -11.32 2.93 -7.50
C ARG A 36 -10.48 1.87 -8.23
N VAL A 37 -10.85 1.53 -9.47
CA VAL A 37 -10.13 0.50 -10.25
C VAL A 37 -8.72 0.97 -10.57
N VAL A 38 -8.59 2.22 -10.99
CA VAL A 38 -7.30 2.81 -11.35
C VAL A 38 -6.41 2.99 -10.11
N LEU A 39 -6.98 3.39 -8.97
CA LEU A 39 -6.26 3.45 -7.70
C LEU A 39 -5.77 2.07 -7.23
N LEU A 40 -6.57 1.01 -7.41
CA LEU A 40 -6.13 -0.36 -7.09
C LEU A 40 -5.03 -0.83 -8.04
N ALA A 41 -5.13 -0.49 -9.33
CA ALA A 41 -4.08 -0.78 -10.31
C ALA A 41 -2.77 -0.04 -9.99
N ALA A 42 -2.84 1.16 -9.39
CA ALA A 42 -1.66 1.91 -8.95
C ALA A 42 -0.86 1.19 -7.84
N SER A 43 -1.44 0.19 -7.18
CA SER A 43 -0.75 -0.65 -6.19
C SER A 43 0.01 -1.83 -6.81
N LEU A 44 -0.17 -2.11 -8.11
CA LEU A 44 0.53 -3.21 -8.80
C LEU A 44 2.06 -3.13 -8.74
N PRO A 45 2.71 -1.95 -8.85
CA PRO A 45 4.16 -1.85 -8.70
C PRO A 45 4.67 -2.40 -7.35
N MET A 46 3.89 -2.25 -6.27
CA MET A 46 4.22 -2.82 -4.97
C MET A 46 4.24 -4.36 -5.04
N ILE A 47 3.18 -4.96 -5.57
CA ILE A 47 3.06 -6.42 -5.68
C ILE A 47 4.17 -6.98 -6.58
N VAL A 48 4.24 -6.49 -7.82
CA VAL A 48 5.20 -6.98 -8.83
C VAL A 48 6.64 -6.74 -8.36
N GLY A 49 6.91 -5.57 -7.80
CA GLY A 49 8.22 -5.20 -7.30
C GLY A 49 8.68 -6.06 -6.13
N ILE A 50 7.80 -6.33 -5.15
CA ILE A 50 8.11 -7.24 -4.03
C ILE A 50 8.36 -8.65 -4.56
N VAL A 51 7.45 -9.17 -5.38
CA VAL A 51 7.54 -10.54 -5.92
C VAL A 51 8.86 -10.73 -6.66
N TYR A 52 9.16 -9.85 -7.62
CA TYR A 52 10.40 -9.92 -8.40
C TYR A 52 11.64 -9.90 -7.50
N ASN A 53 11.72 -8.98 -6.53
CA ASN A 53 12.90 -8.86 -5.69
C ASN A 53 13.07 -10.04 -4.72
N VAL A 54 11.98 -10.62 -4.22
CA VAL A 54 12.03 -11.83 -3.40
C VAL A 54 12.53 -13.03 -4.22
N PHE A 55 12.09 -13.20 -5.47
CA PHE A 55 12.61 -14.24 -6.36
C PHE A 55 14.12 -14.10 -6.60
N GLN A 56 14.57 -12.88 -6.90
CA GLN A 56 16.00 -12.62 -7.12
C GLN A 56 16.81 -12.84 -5.84
N HIS A 57 16.27 -12.46 -4.68
CA HIS A 57 16.90 -12.70 -3.39
C HIS A 57 17.02 -14.20 -3.07
N ALA A 58 15.95 -14.97 -3.26
CA ALA A 58 15.94 -16.41 -3.04
C ALA A 58 16.91 -17.14 -3.99
N LYS A 59 16.94 -16.74 -5.27
CA LYS A 59 17.87 -17.32 -6.27
C LYS A 59 19.33 -17.06 -5.90
N ALA A 60 19.64 -15.87 -5.41
CA ALA A 60 20.99 -15.52 -4.94
C ALA A 60 21.36 -16.17 -3.60
N ASN A 61 20.39 -16.68 -2.85
CA ASN A 61 20.58 -17.27 -1.52
C ASN A 61 19.84 -18.62 -1.41
N PRO A 62 20.32 -19.69 -2.07
CA PRO A 62 19.59 -20.96 -2.16
C PRO A 62 19.30 -21.64 -0.82
N ALA A 63 20.08 -21.33 0.23
CA ALA A 63 19.89 -21.83 1.58
C ALA A 63 18.80 -21.08 2.38
N ASN A 64 18.21 -20.02 1.82
CA ASN A 64 17.17 -19.28 2.51
C ASN A 64 15.91 -20.10 2.71
N THR A 65 15.38 -20.06 3.93
CA THR A 65 14.06 -20.58 4.27
C THR A 65 12.96 -19.63 3.80
N PHE A 66 11.71 -20.11 3.87
CA PHE A 66 10.53 -19.27 3.67
C PHE A 66 10.58 -18.00 4.53
N GLY A 67 10.91 -18.13 5.82
CA GLY A 67 10.97 -17.01 6.75
C GLY A 67 11.98 -15.93 6.34
N ASN A 68 13.15 -16.34 5.82
CA ASN A 68 14.17 -15.41 5.34
C ASN A 68 13.68 -14.62 4.11
N ASN A 69 13.07 -15.32 3.15
CA ASN A 69 12.55 -14.71 1.92
C ASN A 69 11.33 -13.81 2.19
N PHE A 70 10.43 -14.25 3.08
CA PHE A 70 9.29 -13.47 3.54
C PHE A 70 9.75 -12.19 4.24
N ALA A 71 10.68 -12.30 5.20
CA ALA A 71 11.20 -11.14 5.93
C ALA A 71 11.87 -10.13 5.00
N PHE A 72 12.57 -10.59 3.97
CA PHE A 72 13.14 -9.70 2.96
C PHE A 72 12.05 -8.92 2.20
N GLY A 73 11.03 -9.60 1.69
CA GLY A 73 9.90 -8.97 1.00
C GLY A 73 9.09 -8.03 1.90
N PHE A 74 8.85 -8.44 3.15
CA PHE A 74 8.11 -7.64 4.12
C PHE A 74 8.86 -6.36 4.52
N ARG A 75 10.19 -6.40 4.60
CA ARG A 75 11.01 -5.18 4.81
C ARG A 75 10.90 -4.21 3.64
N ILE A 76 10.81 -4.71 2.40
CA ILE A 76 10.52 -3.86 1.23
C ILE A 76 9.15 -3.19 1.40
N ALA A 77 8.13 -3.98 1.73
CA ALA A 77 6.77 -3.47 1.96
C ALA A 77 6.72 -2.38 3.05
N ALA A 78 7.36 -2.62 4.20
CA ALA A 78 7.38 -1.68 5.31
C ALA A 78 7.97 -0.31 4.91
N VAL A 79 9.08 -0.31 4.16
CA VAL A 79 9.72 0.93 3.68
C VAL A 79 8.82 1.65 2.68
N ILE A 80 8.21 0.92 1.73
CA ILE A 80 7.24 1.50 0.79
C ILE A 80 6.08 2.14 1.55
N THR A 81 5.49 1.45 2.53
CA THR A 81 4.38 1.96 3.34
C THR A 81 4.73 3.27 4.01
N VAL A 82 5.90 3.38 4.66
CA VAL A 82 6.32 4.62 5.33
C VAL A 82 6.39 5.78 4.34
N ILE A 83 7.00 5.57 3.16
CA ILE A 83 7.13 6.61 2.14
C ILE A 83 5.76 7.01 1.60
N MET A 84 4.90 6.04 1.32
CA MET A 84 3.58 6.30 0.76
C MET A 84 2.64 6.97 1.78
N VAL A 85 2.79 6.68 3.08
CA VAL A 85 2.09 7.42 4.15
C VAL A 85 2.54 8.87 4.19
N LEU A 86 3.85 9.13 4.13
CA LEU A 86 4.36 10.50 4.05
C LEU A 86 3.82 11.22 2.81
N PHE A 87 3.78 10.55 1.66
CA PHE A 87 3.17 11.07 0.45
C PHE A 87 1.69 11.43 0.66
N VAL A 88 0.88 10.54 1.23
CA VAL A 88 -0.55 10.78 1.51
C VAL A 88 -0.74 11.98 2.45
N VAL A 89 0.07 12.07 3.51
CA VAL A 89 0.02 13.20 4.45
C VAL A 89 0.35 14.52 3.76
N ILE A 90 1.43 14.54 2.96
CA ILE A 90 1.84 15.73 2.21
C ILE A 90 0.76 16.10 1.18
N PHE A 91 0.22 15.10 0.46
CA PHE A 91 -0.79 15.29 -0.57
C PHE A 91 -2.04 15.99 -0.03
N PHE A 92 -2.65 15.46 1.05
CA PHE A 92 -3.87 16.06 1.61
C PHE A 92 -3.62 17.39 2.33
N LYS A 93 -2.39 17.66 2.80
CA LYS A 93 -2.03 18.97 3.34
C LYS A 93 -1.79 20.02 2.23
N ALA A 94 -1.17 19.62 1.13
CA ALA A 94 -0.88 20.51 0.01
C ALA A 94 -2.11 20.77 -0.87
N LEU A 95 -3.02 19.80 -0.94
CA LEU A 95 -4.19 19.82 -1.83
C LEU A 95 -5.47 19.48 -1.03
N PRO A 96 -5.89 20.37 -0.12
CA PRO A 96 -7.04 20.12 0.77
C PRO A 96 -8.35 19.90 0.00
N GLN A 97 -8.50 20.42 -1.22
CA GLN A 97 -9.70 20.23 -2.04
C GLN A 97 -10.04 18.75 -2.33
N TYR A 98 -9.04 17.85 -2.31
CA TYR A 98 -9.30 16.41 -2.51
C TYR A 98 -9.90 15.77 -1.26
N LYS A 99 -9.67 16.33 -0.07
CA LYS A 99 -10.34 15.90 1.16
C LYS A 99 -11.84 16.14 1.02
N ASP A 100 -12.24 17.33 0.60
CA ASP A 100 -13.65 17.71 0.45
C ASP A 100 -14.36 16.80 -0.56
N GLN A 101 -13.72 16.53 -1.71
CA GLN A 101 -14.23 15.58 -2.71
C GLN A 101 -14.40 14.16 -2.15
N LEU A 102 -13.50 13.72 -1.27
CA LEU A 102 -13.59 12.40 -0.65
C LEU A 102 -14.73 12.34 0.37
N LEU A 103 -14.93 13.40 1.15
CA LEU A 103 -16.04 13.52 2.11
C LEU A 103 -17.39 13.54 1.39
N ASP A 104 -17.51 14.28 0.29
CA ASP A 104 -18.71 14.27 -0.57
C ASP A 104 -19.00 12.89 -1.14
N LEU A 105 -17.95 12.14 -1.52
CA LEU A 105 -18.09 10.78 -2.02
C LEU A 105 -18.51 9.81 -0.91
N LEU A 106 -18.02 10.01 0.32
CA LEU A 106 -18.45 9.25 1.50
C LEU A 106 -19.94 9.49 1.77
N LEU A 107 -20.37 10.74 1.79
CA LEU A 107 -21.78 11.13 1.97
C LEU A 107 -22.68 10.43 0.93
N LYS A 108 -22.38 10.61 -0.36
CA LYS A 108 -23.12 9.98 -1.47
C LYS A 108 -23.11 8.45 -1.42
N SER A 109 -22.11 7.84 -0.78
CA SER A 109 -22.03 6.39 -0.64
C SER A 109 -22.81 5.83 0.55
N ALA A 110 -23.07 6.65 1.57
CA ALA A 110 -23.92 6.31 2.70
C ALA A 110 -25.39 6.25 2.24
N ASP A 111 -25.87 7.31 1.57
CA ASP A 111 -27.25 7.39 1.04
C ASP A 111 -27.59 6.23 0.09
N LYS A 112 -26.61 5.77 -0.69
CA LYS A 112 -26.79 4.65 -1.63
C LYS A 112 -26.82 3.28 -0.97
N ARG A 113 -26.18 3.13 0.20
CA ARG A 113 -26.08 1.84 0.89
C ARG A 113 -27.27 1.58 1.79
N ASP A 114 -27.84 2.62 2.37
CA ASP A 114 -29.01 2.53 3.23
C ASP A 114 -29.92 3.76 3.00
N PRO A 115 -30.88 3.66 2.06
CA PRO A 115 -31.79 4.76 1.75
C PRO A 115 -32.74 5.14 2.89
N GLY A 116 -32.71 4.42 4.03
CA GLY A 116 -33.50 4.69 5.23
C GLY A 116 -32.66 5.11 6.43
N MET A 117 -31.36 5.35 6.25
CA MET A 117 -30.51 5.86 7.34
C MET A 117 -30.91 7.30 7.66
N ASP A 118 -31.07 7.59 8.95
CA ASP A 118 -31.40 8.93 9.44
C ASP A 118 -30.36 9.96 8.93
N ASP A 119 -30.83 11.00 8.24
CA ASP A 119 -29.98 12.04 7.64
C ASP A 119 -29.06 12.69 8.69
N ASP A 120 -29.55 12.83 9.92
CA ASP A 120 -28.78 13.35 11.06
C ASP A 120 -27.63 12.40 11.45
N ALA A 121 -27.85 11.09 11.37
CA ALA A 121 -26.81 10.09 11.62
C ALA A 121 -25.74 10.09 10.52
N VAL A 122 -26.14 10.25 9.26
CA VAL A 122 -25.24 10.37 8.10
C VAL A 122 -24.37 11.63 8.26
N ALA A 123 -24.98 12.78 8.51
CA ALA A 123 -24.29 14.06 8.67
C ALA A 123 -23.29 14.01 9.83
N LYS A 124 -23.69 13.43 10.97
CA LYS A 124 -22.81 13.25 12.14
C LYS A 124 -21.63 12.33 11.83
N ALA A 125 -21.83 11.25 11.07
CA ALA A 125 -20.76 10.35 10.66
C ALA A 125 -19.75 11.05 9.73
N VAL A 126 -20.23 11.85 8.78
CA VAL A 126 -19.35 12.62 7.87
C VAL A 126 -18.58 13.71 8.62
N GLN A 127 -19.22 14.42 9.56
CA GLN A 127 -18.56 15.42 10.41
C GLN A 127 -17.45 14.80 11.27
N ASP A 128 -17.69 13.62 11.84
CA ASP A 128 -16.69 12.87 12.60
C ASP A 128 -15.53 12.37 11.72
N TRP A 129 -15.82 11.98 10.47
CA TRP A 129 -14.80 11.70 9.45
C TRP A 129 -13.96 12.91 9.11
N ASP A 130 -14.58 14.07 8.93
CA ASP A 130 -13.89 15.33 8.61
C ASP A 130 -12.92 15.74 9.73
N ALA A 131 -13.39 15.71 10.98
CA ALA A 131 -12.61 16.05 12.16
C ALA A 131 -11.36 15.16 12.34
N HIS A 132 -11.47 13.88 11.99
CA HIS A 132 -10.39 12.89 12.14
C HIS A 132 -9.80 12.43 10.80
N PHE A 133 -10.00 13.20 9.73
CA PHE A 133 -9.74 12.77 8.36
C PHE A 133 -8.32 12.24 8.17
N LEU A 134 -7.32 13.04 8.56
CA LEU A 134 -5.92 12.68 8.35
C LEU A 134 -5.52 11.44 9.15
N GLN A 135 -5.99 11.32 10.39
CA GLN A 135 -5.75 10.14 11.23
C GLN A 135 -6.37 8.89 10.59
N ARG A 136 -7.64 8.96 10.15
CA ARG A 136 -8.34 7.83 9.53
C ARG A 136 -7.69 7.40 8.23
N ILE A 137 -7.44 8.35 7.32
CA ILE A 137 -6.89 8.00 6.01
C ILE A 137 -5.49 7.39 6.15
N VAL A 138 -4.65 7.94 7.03
CA VAL A 138 -3.32 7.37 7.30
C VAL A 138 -3.43 5.97 7.90
N THR A 139 -4.34 5.77 8.85
CA THR A 139 -4.53 4.46 9.51
C THR A 139 -4.98 3.40 8.51
N ILE A 140 -5.99 3.71 7.70
CA ILE A 140 -6.49 2.84 6.63
C ILE A 140 -5.36 2.54 5.63
N TYR A 141 -4.61 3.58 5.25
CA TYR A 141 -3.55 3.44 4.27
C TYR A 141 -2.41 2.54 4.76
N ILE A 142 -1.94 2.75 6.00
CA ILE A 142 -0.94 1.87 6.65
C ILE A 142 -1.43 0.42 6.64
N PHE A 143 -2.65 0.20 7.13
CA PHE A 143 -3.19 -1.13 7.32
C PHE A 143 -3.31 -1.89 6.00
N LEU A 144 -3.92 -1.27 4.98
CA LEU A 144 -4.09 -1.87 3.66
C LEU A 144 -2.74 -2.12 2.96
N HIS A 145 -1.79 -1.19 3.07
CA HIS A 145 -0.47 -1.36 2.44
C HIS A 145 0.35 -2.46 3.10
N ILE A 146 0.34 -2.54 4.43
CA ILE A 146 1.05 -3.61 5.15
C ILE A 146 0.45 -4.97 4.85
N ILE A 147 -0.88 -5.10 4.81
CA ILE A 147 -1.55 -6.36 4.44
C ILE A 147 -1.18 -6.75 3.01
N LEU A 148 -1.31 -5.83 2.05
CA LEU A 148 -1.00 -6.10 0.65
C LEU A 148 0.47 -6.51 0.47
N GLY A 149 1.37 -5.80 1.14
CA GLY A 149 2.80 -6.11 1.16
C GLY A 149 3.12 -7.45 1.80
N ALA A 150 2.48 -7.78 2.92
CA ALA A 150 2.63 -9.06 3.60
C ALA A 150 2.15 -10.22 2.70
N ILE A 151 0.99 -10.07 2.06
CA ILE A 151 0.46 -11.06 1.11
C ILE A 151 1.42 -11.23 -0.06
N SER A 152 1.89 -10.13 -0.66
CA SER A 152 2.84 -10.16 -1.77
C SER A 152 4.15 -10.86 -1.39
N ALA A 153 4.69 -10.54 -0.22
CA ALA A 153 5.90 -11.16 0.32
C ALA A 153 5.69 -12.65 0.62
N ALA A 154 4.55 -13.03 1.19
CA ALA A 154 4.22 -14.41 1.51
C ALA A 154 4.07 -15.27 0.25
N ILE A 155 3.33 -14.79 -0.75
CA ILE A 155 3.18 -15.47 -2.04
C ILE A 155 4.55 -15.63 -2.70
N ALA A 156 5.34 -14.57 -2.76
CA ALA A 156 6.66 -14.62 -3.38
C ALA A 156 7.59 -15.59 -2.65
N ALA A 157 7.62 -15.56 -1.32
CA ALA A 157 8.44 -16.47 -0.52
C ALA A 157 7.99 -17.93 -0.66
N ALA A 158 6.68 -18.19 -0.73
CA ALA A 158 6.14 -19.54 -0.89
C ALA A 158 6.54 -20.16 -2.24
N ILE A 159 6.57 -19.36 -3.30
CA ILE A 159 6.93 -19.85 -4.65
C ILE A 159 8.45 -19.91 -4.83
N ALA A 160 9.19 -18.95 -4.27
CA ALA A 160 10.64 -18.82 -4.48
C ALA A 160 11.48 -19.75 -3.59
N THR A 161 10.92 -20.25 -2.48
CA THR A 161 11.65 -21.14 -1.56
C THR A 161 11.70 -22.55 -2.14
N PRO A 162 12.90 -23.14 -2.35
CA PRO A 162 13.00 -24.52 -2.82
C PRO A 162 12.30 -25.49 -1.86
N LYS A 163 11.52 -26.43 -2.39
CA LYS A 163 10.99 -27.54 -1.59
C LYS A 163 12.17 -28.45 -1.25
N THR A 164 12.71 -28.35 -0.04
CA THR A 164 13.66 -29.34 0.47
C THR A 164 12.97 -30.70 0.42
N LYS A 165 13.47 -31.62 -0.42
CA LYS A 165 13.15 -33.03 -0.29
C LYS A 165 13.65 -33.47 1.09
N THR A 166 12.75 -33.79 2.00
CA THR A 166 13.06 -34.68 3.12
C THR A 166 13.60 -35.97 2.51
N ILE A 167 14.91 -36.18 2.65
CA ILE A 167 15.58 -37.47 2.39
C ILE A 167 15.39 -38.31 3.65
#